data_AF-A0A3C1D2V9-F1
#
_entry.id   AF-A0A3C1D2V9-F1
#
_cell.length_a   1.000
_cell.length_b   1.000
_cell.length_c   1.000
_cell.angle_alpha   90.00
_cell.angle_beta   90.00
_cell.angle_gamma   90.00
#
_symmetry.space_group_name_H-M   'P 1'
#
loop_
_entity.id
_entity.type
_entity.pdbx_description
1 polymer ?
#
loop_
_entity_poly.entity_id
_entity_poly.type
_entity_poly.pdbx_seq_one_letter_code
_entity_poly.pdbx_strand_id
1 'polypeptide(L)'
;MPSSVRPAANTVADAASVIPSLDAAIEELRAGSRTWSALTLSQRIRLLRSIRATVATEAEDWALTAARAKGLDLDSPLVGEEWLTGPYATVVAIDAYIETLTSLRVGASPLD
;
A
#
# COMPACT_ATOMS: atom_id res chain seq x y z
N MET A 1 -2.78 -13.45 -41.26
CA MET A 1 -2.15 -14.37 -40.28
C MET A 1 -2.61 -13.95 -38.90
N PRO A 2 -3.42 -14.74 -38.17
CA PRO A 2 -3.72 -14.39 -36.79
C PRO A 2 -2.49 -14.70 -35.93
N SER A 3 -1.91 -13.67 -35.31
CA SER A 3 -0.81 -13.80 -34.38
C SER A 3 -1.36 -14.33 -33.05
N SER A 4 -1.08 -15.59 -32.73
CA SER A 4 -1.40 -16.16 -31.42
C SER A 4 -0.40 -15.63 -30.39
N VAL A 5 -0.83 -14.66 -29.57
CA VAL A 5 -0.12 -14.29 -28.35
C VAL A 5 -0.23 -15.48 -27.39
N ARG A 6 0.88 -16.18 -27.19
CA ARG A 6 0.98 -17.26 -26.20
C ARG A 6 0.93 -16.60 -24.81
N PRO A 7 -0.03 -16.94 -23.93
CA PRO A 7 0.00 -16.43 -22.57
C PRO A 7 1.30 -16.91 -21.91
N ALA A 8 2.02 -15.97 -21.26
CA ALA A 8 3.19 -16.31 -20.46
C ALA A 8 2.79 -17.40 -19.46
N ALA A 9 3.54 -18.48 -19.41
CA ALA A 9 3.30 -19.56 -18.48
C ALA A 9 3.37 -18.99 -17.06
N ASN A 10 2.23 -18.94 -16.36
CA ASN A 10 2.18 -18.71 -14.93
C ASN A 10 2.90 -19.91 -14.27
N THR A 11 4.19 -19.75 -13.98
CA THR A 11 4.89 -20.66 -13.09
C THR A 11 4.33 -20.43 -11.69
N VAL A 12 3.25 -21.14 -11.36
CA VAL A 12 2.78 -21.23 -9.99
C VAL A 12 3.92 -21.88 -9.21
N ALA A 13 4.58 -21.09 -8.36
CA ALA A 13 5.59 -21.63 -7.45
C ALA A 13 4.98 -22.80 -6.68
N ASP A 14 5.74 -23.88 -6.52
CA ASP A 14 5.27 -25.06 -5.79
C ASP A 14 4.82 -24.63 -4.39
N ALA A 15 3.58 -24.96 -4.03
CA ALA A 15 2.98 -24.57 -2.76
C ALA A 15 3.86 -24.99 -1.58
N ALA A 16 4.56 -26.13 -1.69
CA ALA A 16 5.50 -26.61 -0.67
C ALA A 16 6.67 -25.63 -0.40
N SER A 17 7.06 -24.84 -1.41
CA SER A 17 8.12 -23.82 -1.29
C SER A 17 7.60 -22.46 -0.78
N VAL A 18 6.32 -22.16 -0.97
CA VAL A 18 5.73 -20.85 -0.63
C VAL A 18 5.14 -20.83 0.77
N ILE A 19 4.56 -21.94 1.24
CA ILE A 19 3.89 -22.02 2.55
C ILE A 19 4.82 -21.59 3.71
N PRO A 20 6.07 -22.08 3.83
CA PRO A 20 6.94 -21.65 4.92
C PRO A 20 7.25 -20.14 4.91
N SER A 21 7.37 -19.52 3.73
CA SER A 21 7.57 -18.08 3.61
C SER A 21 6.34 -17.29 4.02
N LEU A 22 5.13 -17.78 3.72
CA LEU A 22 3.89 -17.16 4.15
C LEU A 22 3.70 -17.27 5.66
N ASP A 23 4.01 -18.44 6.25
CA ASP A 23 3.96 -18.63 7.70
C ASP A 23 4.91 -17.66 8.43
N ALA A 24 6.12 -17.47 7.90
CA ALA A 24 7.06 -16.48 8.43
C ALA A 24 6.50 -15.04 8.35
N ALA A 25 5.95 -14.65 7.18
CA ALA A 25 5.34 -13.34 7.01
C ALA A 25 4.13 -13.11 7.95
N ILE A 26 3.35 -14.16 8.23
CA ILE A 26 2.23 -14.10 9.17
C ILE A 26 2.74 -13.90 10.61
N GLU A 27 3.84 -14.56 11.01
CA GLU A 27 4.43 -14.35 12.33
C GLU A 27 4.99 -12.92 12.48
N GLU A 28 5.62 -12.39 11.44
CA GLU A 28 6.07 -10.99 11.41
C GLU A 28 4.88 -10.02 11.55
N LEU A 29 3.78 -10.27 10.82
CA LEU A 29 2.56 -9.48 10.94
C LEU A 29 1.98 -9.54 12.36
N ARG A 30 1.96 -10.73 12.99
CA ARG A 30 1.50 -10.90 14.39
C ARG A 30 2.36 -10.09 15.36
N ALA A 31 3.68 -10.11 15.20
CA ALA A 31 4.60 -9.32 16.00
C ALA A 31 4.42 -7.81 15.77
N GLY A 32 4.28 -7.38 14.52
CA GLY A 32 4.01 -5.99 14.14
C GLY A 32 2.69 -5.48 14.73
N SER A 33 1.62 -6.28 14.69
CA SER A 33 0.32 -5.93 15.27
C SER A 33 0.39 -5.68 16.78
N ARG A 34 1.11 -6.54 17.53
CA ARG A 34 1.38 -6.33 18.97
C ARG A 34 2.19 -5.06 19.22
N THR A 35 3.16 -4.78 18.36
CA THR A 35 3.98 -3.56 18.47
C THR A 35 3.14 -2.31 18.22
N TRP A 36 2.32 -2.32 17.16
CA TRP A 36 1.42 -1.23 16.79
C TRP A 36 0.41 -0.90 17.89
N SER A 37 -0.19 -1.93 18.50
CA SER A 37 -1.16 -1.74 19.58
C SER A 37 -0.53 -1.06 20.81
N ALA A 38 0.74 -1.33 21.09
CA ALA A 38 1.50 -0.71 22.17
C ALA A 38 1.97 0.73 21.88
N LEU A 39 1.91 1.20 20.62
CA LEU A 39 2.29 2.57 20.29
C LEU A 39 1.31 3.59 20.86
N THR A 40 1.85 4.66 21.43
CA THR A 40 1.08 5.86 21.75
C THR A 40 0.58 6.53 20.46
N LEU A 41 -0.56 7.25 20.50
CA LEU A 41 -1.02 8.09 19.37
C LEU A 41 0.09 9.00 18.77
N SER A 42 1.02 9.58 19.54
CA SER A 42 2.10 10.43 19.02
C SER A 42 3.09 9.63 18.21
N GLN A 43 3.40 8.40 18.63
CA GLN A 43 4.21 7.48 17.84
C GLN A 43 3.47 7.07 16.56
N ARG A 44 2.16 6.78 16.64
CA ARG A 44 1.35 6.44 15.46
C ARG A 44 1.28 7.61 14.46
N ILE A 45 1.05 8.84 14.93
CA ILE A 45 1.05 10.05 14.09
C ILE A 45 2.41 10.24 13.41
N ARG A 46 3.52 10.09 14.15
CA ARG A 46 4.87 10.19 13.56
C ARG A 46 5.11 9.11 12.50
N LEU A 47 4.70 7.87 12.77
CA LEU A 47 4.83 6.78 11.81
C LEU A 47 4.02 7.06 10.54
N LEU A 48 2.75 7.46 10.69
CA LEU A 48 1.88 7.80 9.56
C LEU A 48 2.43 8.98 8.75
N ARG A 49 2.99 10.01 9.38
CA ARG A 49 3.67 11.11 8.68
C ARG A 49 4.88 10.64 7.88
N SER A 50 5.67 9.71 8.42
CA SER A 50 6.77 9.10 7.68
C SER A 50 6.27 8.30 6.49
N ILE A 51 5.24 7.47 6.68
CA ILE A 51 4.65 6.67 5.60
C ILE A 51 4.11 7.59 4.51
N ARG A 52 3.38 8.65 4.88
CA ARG A 52 2.87 9.66 3.95
C ARG A 52 3.98 10.26 3.11
N ALA A 53 5.09 10.65 3.74
CA ALA A 53 6.24 11.24 3.05
C ALA A 53 6.86 10.23 2.07
N THR A 54 7.04 8.98 2.48
CA THR A 54 7.52 7.90 1.60
C THR A 54 6.59 7.67 0.42
N VAL A 55 5.27 7.57 0.64
CA VAL A 55 4.31 7.40 -0.45
C VAL A 55 4.36 8.56 -1.43
N ALA A 56 4.48 9.79 -0.95
CA ALA A 56 4.60 10.97 -1.82
C ALA A 56 5.88 10.93 -2.67
N THR A 57 7.02 10.50 -2.08
CA THR A 57 8.29 10.33 -2.80
C THR A 57 8.20 9.25 -3.88
N GLU A 58 7.55 8.13 -3.58
CA GLU A 58 7.48 6.96 -4.48
C GLU A 58 6.24 6.94 -5.38
N ALA A 59 5.42 8.01 -5.37
CA ALA A 59 4.11 8.01 -6.00
C ALA A 59 4.14 7.71 -7.50
N GLU A 60 5.09 8.33 -8.22
CA GLU A 60 5.24 8.13 -9.66
C GLU A 60 5.69 6.70 -9.99
N ASP A 61 6.74 6.22 -9.31
CA ASP A 61 7.24 4.87 -9.56
C ASP A 61 6.19 3.81 -9.23
N TRP A 62 5.42 4.01 -8.15
CA TRP A 62 4.28 3.15 -7.83
C TRP A 62 3.26 3.13 -8.97
N ALA A 63 2.74 4.29 -9.40
CA ALA A 63 1.69 4.35 -10.42
C ALA A 63 2.16 3.74 -11.76
N LEU A 64 3.39 4.04 -12.19
CA LEU A 64 3.95 3.51 -13.43
C LEU A 64 4.25 2.00 -13.32
N THR A 65 4.74 1.53 -12.18
CA THR A 65 4.97 0.10 -11.94
C THR A 65 3.66 -0.68 -11.95
N ALA A 66 2.60 -0.15 -11.34
CA ALA A 66 1.27 -0.76 -11.36
C ALA A 66 0.71 -0.83 -12.80
N ALA A 67 0.84 0.25 -13.58
CA ALA A 67 0.43 0.27 -14.98
C ALA A 67 1.17 -0.79 -15.82
N ARG A 68 2.51 -0.87 -15.67
CA ARG A 68 3.34 -1.88 -16.35
C ARG A 68 2.97 -3.30 -15.94
N ALA A 69 2.76 -3.56 -14.65
CA ALA A 69 2.37 -4.88 -14.15
C ALA A 69 1.02 -5.35 -14.72
N LYS A 70 0.13 -4.40 -15.02
CA LYS A 70 -1.17 -4.65 -15.67
C LYS A 70 -1.09 -4.66 -17.20
N GLY A 71 0.09 -4.45 -17.78
CA GLY A 71 0.29 -4.44 -19.23
C GLY A 71 -0.34 -3.24 -19.93
N LEU A 72 -0.54 -2.13 -19.21
CA LEU A 72 -1.09 -0.90 -19.80
C LEU A 72 -0.03 -0.18 -20.63
N ASP A 73 -0.47 0.42 -21.74
CA ASP A 73 0.30 1.44 -22.43
C ASP A 73 0.41 2.69 -21.53
N LEU A 74 1.61 3.25 -21.40
CA LEU A 74 1.85 4.39 -20.50
C LEU A 74 1.22 5.69 -21.01
N ASP A 75 0.92 5.78 -22.30
CA ASP A 75 0.19 6.91 -22.89
C ASP A 75 -1.34 6.74 -22.77
N SER A 76 -1.80 5.60 -22.23
CA SER A 76 -3.22 5.34 -22.04
C SER A 76 -3.80 6.22 -20.92
N PRO A 77 -5.02 6.77 -21.09
CA PRO A 77 -5.71 7.47 -20.01
C PRO A 77 -5.96 6.59 -18.78
N LEU A 78 -5.93 5.26 -18.92
CA LEU A 78 -6.09 4.31 -17.81
C LEU A 78 -4.95 4.39 -16.79
N VAL A 79 -3.79 4.95 -17.16
CA VAL A 79 -2.69 5.19 -16.19
C VAL A 79 -3.14 6.17 -15.10
N GLY A 80 -4.03 7.11 -15.42
CA GLY A 80 -4.59 8.03 -14.43
C GLY A 80 -5.32 7.32 -13.28
N GLU A 81 -5.95 6.17 -13.56
CA GLU A 81 -6.61 5.37 -12.52
C GLU A 81 -5.61 4.77 -11.53
N GLU A 82 -4.39 4.42 -11.98
CA GLU A 82 -3.32 3.91 -11.11
C GLU A 82 -2.84 4.98 -10.13
N TRP A 83 -2.81 6.24 -10.55
CA TRP A 83 -2.52 7.37 -9.67
C TRP A 83 -3.64 7.60 -8.66
N LEU A 84 -4.89 7.64 -9.13
CA LEU A 84 -6.05 7.97 -8.31
C LEU A 84 -6.30 6.89 -7.23
N THR A 85 -6.28 5.63 -7.62
CA THR A 85 -6.58 4.49 -6.73
C THR A 85 -5.37 3.99 -5.94
N GLY A 86 -4.14 4.33 -6.37
CA GLY A 86 -2.90 3.97 -5.67
C GLY A 86 -2.42 5.07 -4.72
N PRO A 87 -1.39 5.85 -5.11
CA PRO A 87 -0.72 6.78 -4.21
C PRO A 87 -1.65 7.90 -3.71
N TYR A 88 -2.54 8.44 -4.56
CA TYR A 88 -3.45 9.50 -4.13
C TYR A 88 -4.40 9.05 -3.02
N ALA A 89 -5.17 7.98 -3.27
CA ALA A 89 -6.09 7.43 -2.27
C ALA A 89 -5.37 7.08 -0.96
N THR A 90 -4.13 6.56 -1.06
CA THR A 90 -3.32 6.20 0.10
C THR A 90 -2.91 7.42 0.93
N VAL A 91 -2.39 8.49 0.31
CA VAL A 91 -2.03 9.72 1.03
C VAL A 91 -3.26 10.36 1.67
N VAL A 92 -4.39 10.41 0.95
CA VAL A 92 -5.64 10.97 1.48
C VAL A 92 -6.12 10.19 2.71
N ALA A 93 -6.10 8.85 2.66
CA ALA A 93 -6.46 8.03 3.82
C ALA A 93 -5.51 8.25 5.00
N ILE A 94 -4.21 8.34 4.75
CA ILE A 94 -3.21 8.59 5.80
C ILE A 94 -3.43 9.96 6.44
N ASP A 95 -3.73 11.00 5.64
CA ASP A 95 -4.01 12.34 6.15
C ASP A 95 -5.23 12.33 7.08
N ALA A 96 -6.32 11.66 6.68
CA ALA A 96 -7.50 11.49 7.53
C ALA A 96 -7.20 10.73 8.84
N TYR A 97 -6.34 9.71 8.80
CA TYR A 97 -5.90 9.00 10.01
C TYR A 97 -5.04 9.89 10.93
N ILE A 98 -4.14 10.68 10.35
CA ILE A 98 -3.31 11.63 11.11
C ILE A 98 -4.19 12.65 11.81
N GLU A 99 -5.19 13.20 11.11
CA GLU A 99 -6.15 14.14 11.66
C GLU A 99 -6.94 13.52 12.83
N THR A 100 -7.55 12.36 12.61
CA THR A 100 -8.29 11.62 13.64
C THR A 100 -7.45 11.39 14.89
N LEU A 101 -6.22 10.88 14.72
CA LEU A 101 -5.33 10.61 15.85
C LEU A 101 -4.85 11.89 16.55
N THR A 102 -4.74 13.00 15.82
CA THR A 102 -4.38 14.30 16.39
C THR A 102 -5.51 14.85 17.25
N SER A 103 -6.77 14.76 16.80
CA SER A 103 -7.95 15.13 17.60
C SER A 103 -8.03 14.30 18.88
N LEU A 104 -7.91 12.98 18.78
CA LEU A 104 -7.89 12.10 19.95
C LEU A 104 -6.73 12.40 20.91
N ARG A 105 -5.55 12.79 20.38
CA ARG A 105 -4.38 13.12 21.18
C ARG A 105 -4.61 14.34 22.08
N VAL A 106 -5.41 15.31 21.64
CA VAL A 106 -5.74 16.50 22.42
C VAL A 106 -7.05 16.37 23.21
N GLY A 107 -7.68 15.19 23.18
CA GLY A 107 -8.94 14.92 23.87
C GLY A 107 -10.19 15.44 23.15
N ALA A 108 -10.08 15.79 21.87
CA ALA A 108 -11.20 16.22 21.05
C ALA A 108 -11.90 15.04 20.33
N SER A 109 -13.17 15.22 20.00
CA SER A 109 -13.92 14.31 19.12
C SER A 109 -13.45 14.46 17.67
N PRO A 110 -13.14 13.36 16.96
CA PRO A 110 -12.81 13.42 15.52
C PRO A 110 -14.02 13.64 14.59
N LEU A 111 -15.23 13.74 15.13
CA LEU A 111 -16.49 13.91 14.37
C LEU A 111 -17.05 15.33 14.47
N ASP A 112 -16.40 16.20 15.24
CA ASP A 112 -16.73 17.61 15.39
C ASP A 112 -15.97 18.42 14.34
#